data_AF-A0A9P6PFG7-F1
#
_entry.id   AF-A0A9P6PFG7-F1
#
_cell.length_a   1.000
_cell.length_b   1.000
_cell.length_c   1.000
_cell.angle_alpha   90.00
_cell.angle_beta   90.00
_cell.angle_gamma   90.00
#
_symmetry.space_group_name_H-M   'P 1'
#
loop_
_entity.id
_entity.type
_entity.pdbx_description
1 polymer ?
#
loop_
_entity_poly.entity_id
_entity_poly.type
_entity_poly.pdbx_seq_one_letter_code
_entity_poly.pdbx_strand_id
1 'polypeptide(L)'
;MQPSVTLRAAHRPLIRFIGSRKKLWQDVTHHNGPHPLTPANLQKQVAKPDVPAPAAAAAQTTSGAVEYGQLPLRYRRSLLSEAEMEAVESGGATITF
;
A
#
# COMPACT_ATOMS: atom_id res chain seq x y z
N MET A 1 7.09 25.80 -31.52
CA MET A 1 7.18 25.12 -30.20
C MET A 1 7.75 23.74 -30.44
N GLN A 2 8.95 23.44 -29.96
CA GLN A 2 9.55 22.10 -30.10
C GLN A 2 9.18 21.26 -28.87
N PRO A 3 8.66 20.03 -29.03
CA PRO A 3 8.39 19.16 -27.89
C PRO A 3 9.70 18.61 -27.34
N SER A 4 10.00 18.90 -26.07
CA SER A 4 11.14 18.34 -25.35
C SER A 4 10.87 16.87 -25.02
N VAL A 5 11.64 15.96 -25.62
CA VAL A 5 11.64 14.55 -25.26
C VAL A 5 12.39 14.41 -23.94
N THR A 6 11.67 14.41 -22.83
CA THR A 6 12.22 14.05 -21.53
C THR A 6 12.48 12.55 -21.53
N LEU A 7 13.74 12.14 -21.66
CA LEU A 7 14.18 10.77 -21.38
C LEU A 7 14.05 10.53 -19.87
N ARG A 8 12.84 10.20 -19.41
CA ARG A 8 12.63 9.63 -18.09
C ARG A 8 13.45 8.36 -18.07
N ALA A 9 14.50 8.30 -17.26
CA ALA A 9 15.23 7.08 -16.98
C ALA A 9 14.22 6.09 -16.36
N ALA A 10 13.55 5.33 -17.22
CA ALA A 10 12.52 4.39 -16.82
C ALA A 10 13.22 3.28 -16.03
N HIS A 11 12.86 3.11 -14.77
CA HIS A 11 13.35 2.04 -13.90
C HIS A 11 13.15 0.69 -14.62
N ARG A 12 14.21 0.17 -15.25
CA ARG A 12 14.16 -1.11 -15.97
C ARG A 12 14.28 -2.21 -14.92
N PRO A 13 13.27 -3.09 -14.75
CA PRO A 13 13.38 -4.18 -13.79
C PRO A 13 14.51 -5.13 -14.21
N LEU A 14 15.29 -5.58 -13.23
CA LEU A 14 16.40 -6.52 -13.43
C LEU A 14 15.92 -7.87 -13.99
N ILE A 15 14.69 -8.28 -13.65
CA ILE A 15 14.08 -9.52 -14.13
C ILE A 15 13.08 -9.19 -15.25
N ARG A 16 13.35 -9.73 -16.44
CA ARG A 16 12.45 -9.68 -17.59
C ARG A 16 11.69 -10.99 -17.68
N PHE A 17 10.36 -10.91 -17.62
CA PHE A 17 9.51 -12.08 -17.80
C PHE A 17 9.47 -12.40 -19.30
N ILE A 18 9.86 -13.62 -19.67
CA ILE A 18 9.73 -14.09 -21.04
C ILE A 18 8.26 -14.50 -21.24
N GLY A 19 7.56 -13.80 -22.12
CA GLY A 19 6.17 -14.10 -22.48
C GLY A 19 5.10 -13.42 -21.60
N SER A 20 3.84 -13.69 -21.91
CA SER A 20 2.70 -13.06 -21.24
C SER A 20 2.44 -13.71 -19.87
N ARG A 21 2.37 -12.89 -18.81
CA ARG A 21 2.01 -13.37 -17.46
C ARG A 21 0.57 -13.89 -17.35
N LYS A 22 -0.29 -13.58 -18.33
CA LYS A 22 -1.69 -14.03 -18.36
C LYS A 22 -1.81 -15.55 -18.27
N LYS A 23 -0.87 -16.31 -18.83
CA LYS A 23 -0.92 -17.78 -18.82
C LYS A 23 -0.66 -18.38 -17.43
N LEU A 24 0.15 -17.71 -16.60
CA LEU A 24 0.49 -18.19 -15.25
C LEU A 24 -0.69 -18.14 -14.28
N TRP A 25 -1.70 -17.33 -14.58
CA TRP A 25 -2.84 -17.09 -13.69
C TRP A 25 -4.15 -17.69 -14.19
N GLN A 26 -4.13 -18.51 -15.24
CA GLN A 26 -5.34 -19.15 -15.79
C GLN A 26 -5.89 -20.22 -14.84
N ASP A 27 -5.00 -21.00 -14.23
CA ASP A 27 -5.39 -22.11 -13.35
C ASP A 27 -5.55 -21.69 -11.88
N VAL A 28 -5.32 -20.41 -11.58
CA VAL A 28 -5.48 -19.88 -10.21
C VAL A 28 -6.96 -19.63 -9.95
N THR A 29 -7.55 -20.48 -9.10
CA THR A 29 -8.93 -20.28 -8.65
C THR A 29 -9.00 -19.06 -7.73
N HIS A 30 -9.47 -17.95 -8.28
CA HIS A 30 -9.77 -16.75 -7.50
C HIS A 30 -11.05 -17.02 -6.71
N HIS A 31 -10.95 -17.16 -5.39
CA HIS A 31 -12.12 -17.29 -4.53
C HIS A 31 -12.56 -15.91 -4.09
N ASN A 32 -13.85 -15.62 -4.24
CA ASN A 32 -14.47 -14.42 -3.71
C ASN A 32 -15.13 -14.81 -2.37
N GLY A 33 -14.48 -14.48 -1.26
CA GLY A 33 -14.95 -14.83 0.08
C GLY A 33 -13.82 -15.30 1.00
N PRO A 34 -14.14 -15.82 2.19
CA PRO A 34 -13.14 -16.35 3.12
C PRO A 34 -12.28 -17.43 2.44
N HIS A 35 -10.97 -17.38 2.67
CA HIS A 35 -10.04 -18.36 2.13
C HIS A 35 -10.45 -19.78 2.55
N PRO A 36 -10.41 -20.79 1.67
CA PRO A 36 -10.92 -22.15 1.99
C PRO A 36 -10.22 -22.80 3.20
N LEU A 37 -8.97 -22.40 3.47
CA LEU A 37 -8.21 -22.85 4.66
C LEU A 37 -8.40 -21.97 5.90
N THR A 38 -9.42 -21.10 5.94
CA THR A 38 -9.69 -20.32 7.16
C THR A 38 -10.20 -21.23 8.27
N PRO A 39 -9.56 -21.23 9.46
CA PRO A 39 -10.05 -22.01 10.58
C PRO A 39 -11.44 -21.52 10.99
N ALA A 40 -12.34 -22.46 11.32
CA ALA A 40 -13.76 -22.19 11.56
C ALA A 40 -14.01 -21.10 12.63
N ASN A 41 -13.08 -20.93 13.57
CA ASN A 41 -13.18 -19.93 14.65
C ASN A 41 -13.05 -18.47 14.18
N LEU A 42 -12.55 -18.23 12.96
CA LEU A 42 -12.25 -16.87 12.45
C LEU A 42 -13.21 -16.38 11.36
N GLN A 43 -14.15 -17.21 10.91
CA GLN A 43 -15.09 -16.85 9.83
C GLN A 43 -15.94 -15.61 10.14
N LYS A 44 -16.19 -15.32 11.42
CA LYS A 44 -16.96 -14.15 11.88
C LYS A 44 -16.17 -12.83 11.79
N GLN A 45 -14.84 -12.90 11.76
CA GLN A 45 -13.95 -11.73 11.74
C GLN A 45 -13.46 -11.38 10.32
N VAL A 46 -13.68 -12.27 9.35
CA VAL A 46 -13.33 -12.00 7.94
C VAL A 46 -14.41 -11.11 7.34
N ALA A 47 -14.00 -9.96 6.80
CA ALA A 47 -14.88 -9.03 6.11
C ALA A 47 -15.61 -9.74 4.97
N LYS A 48 -16.95 -9.71 5.01
CA LYS A 48 -17.78 -10.18 3.90
C LYS A 48 -17.65 -9.17 2.76
N PRO A 49 -17.51 -9.60 1.50
CA PRO A 49 -17.49 -8.67 0.38
C PRO A 49 -18.84 -7.94 0.33
N ASP A 50 -18.80 -6.62 0.47
CA ASP A 50 -19.98 -5.76 0.33
C ASP A 50 -20.49 -5.84 -1.11
N VAL A 51 -21.76 -6.22 -1.25
CA VAL A 51 -22.50 -6.08 -2.50
C VAL A 51 -22.69 -4.56 -2.72
N PRO A 52 -22.35 -3.99 -3.89
CA PRO A 52 -22.41 -2.55 -4.08
C PRO A 52 -23.86 -2.06 -4.05
N ALA A 53 -24.26 -1.45 -2.93
CA ALA A 53 -25.49 -0.66 -2.80
C ALA A 53 -25.26 0.76 -3.38
N PRO A 54 -26.28 1.39 -4.00
CA PRO A 54 -26.10 2.66 -4.69
C PRO A 54 -25.73 3.78 -3.72
N ALA A 55 -24.84 4.66 -4.17
CA ALA A 55 -24.26 5.76 -3.42
C ALA A 55 -25.34 6.66 -2.80
N ALA A 56 -25.44 6.65 -1.47
CA ALA A 56 -26.21 7.61 -0.71
C ALA A 56 -25.33 8.24 0.38
N ALA A 57 -25.12 9.55 0.20
CA ALA A 57 -24.85 10.60 1.17
C ALA A 57 -23.82 10.36 2.30
N ALA A 58 -22.76 11.17 2.22
CA ALA A 58 -21.86 11.48 3.31
C ALA A 58 -22.61 12.01 4.55
N ALA A 59 -22.51 11.29 5.66
CA ALA A 59 -22.43 11.82 7.02
C ALA A 59 -22.38 10.63 8.01
N GLN A 60 -21.18 10.23 8.44
CA GLN A 60 -21.02 9.43 9.65
C GLN A 60 -19.77 9.90 10.39
N THR A 61 -19.98 10.80 11.35
CA THR A 61 -19.07 11.03 12.47
C THR A 61 -18.99 9.73 13.25
N THR A 62 -17.92 8.97 13.07
CA THR A 62 -17.73 7.66 13.73
C THR A 62 -17.39 7.90 15.19
N SER A 63 -18.34 7.60 16.07
CA SER A 63 -18.18 7.51 17.53
C SER A 63 -17.27 6.33 17.90
N GLY A 64 -15.99 6.46 17.55
CA GLY A 64 -14.98 5.41 17.65
C GLY A 64 -13.71 5.65 16.83
N ALA A 65 -13.64 6.72 16.03
CA ALA A 65 -12.38 7.14 15.42
C ALA A 65 -11.44 7.69 16.49
N VAL A 66 -10.36 6.96 16.77
CA VAL A 66 -9.26 7.47 17.59
C VAL A 66 -8.47 8.44 16.73
N GLU A 67 -8.48 9.72 17.11
CA GLU A 67 -7.70 10.73 16.42
C GLU A 67 -6.21 10.42 16.55
N TYR A 68 -5.44 10.65 15.49
CA TYR A 68 -4.03 10.27 15.46
C TYR A 68 -3.22 10.93 16.59
N GLY A 69 -3.62 12.15 16.99
CA GLY A 69 -3.06 12.89 18.11
C GLY A 69 -3.38 12.32 19.50
N GLN A 70 -4.31 11.37 19.62
CA GLN A 70 -4.67 10.70 20.88
C GLN A 70 -3.90 9.39 21.09
N LEU A 71 -3.21 8.87 20.07
CA LEU A 71 -2.41 7.64 20.18
C LEU A 71 -1.20 7.86 21.12
N PRO A 72 -0.77 6.84 21.88
CA PRO A 72 0.50 6.87 22.60
C PRO A 72 1.69 7.19 21.68
N LEU A 73 2.72 7.86 22.22
CA LEU A 73 3.89 8.33 21.46
C LEU A 73 4.56 7.22 20.63
N ARG A 74 4.57 5.97 21.14
CA ARG A 74 5.12 4.80 20.44
C ARG A 74 4.45 4.47 19.09
N TYR A 75 3.22 4.95 18.87
CA TYR A 75 2.47 4.75 17.63
C TYR A 75 2.39 6.02 16.77
N ARG A 76 2.95 7.14 17.25
CA ARG A 76 3.05 8.36 16.46
C ARG A 76 4.30 8.28 15.60
N ARG A 77 4.23 8.81 14.38
CA ARG A 77 5.41 9.01 13.54
C ARG A 77 6.36 9.96 14.24
N SER A 78 7.63 9.56 14.35
CA SER A 78 8.69 10.47 14.76
C SER A 78 8.82 11.60 13.72
N LEU A 79 9.08 12.81 14.20
CA LEU A 79 9.51 13.90 13.33
C LEU A 79 10.96 13.62 12.94
N LEU A 80 11.27 13.78 11.65
CA LEU A 80 12.65 13.68 11.18
C LEU A 80 13.46 14.83 11.79
N SER A 81 14.58 14.52 12.42
CA SER A 81 15.57 15.52 12.81
C SER A 81 16.29 16.10 11.58
N GLU A 82 16.90 17.29 11.72
CA GLU A 82 17.66 17.92 10.63
C GLU A 82 18.80 17.03 10.12
N ALA A 83 19.49 16.32 11.01
CA ALA A 83 20.54 15.38 10.64
C ALA A 83 20.00 14.19 9.84
N GLU A 84 18.84 13.66 10.19
CA GLU A 84 18.20 12.59 9.42
C GLU A 84 17.69 13.10 8.06
N MET A 85 17.25 14.35 8.00
CA MET A 85 16.82 15.00 6.76
C MET A 85 17.97 15.13 5.79
N GLU A 86 19.11 15.64 6.26
CA GLU A 86 20.34 15.73 5.47
C GLU A 86 20.83 14.34 5.02
N ALA A 87 20.74 13.32 5.88
CA ALA A 87 21.11 11.95 5.52
C ALA A 87 20.22 11.39 4.40
N VAL A 88 18.91 11.70 4.42
CA VAL A 88 17.97 11.31 3.34
C VAL A 88 18.26 12.08 2.06
N GLU A 89 18.51 13.39 2.14
CA GLU A 89 18.80 14.25 0.99
C GLU A 89 20.14 13.94 0.32
N SER A 90 21.16 13.64 1.12
CA SER A 90 22.48 13.18 0.66
C SER A 90 22.50 11.72 0.20
N GLY A 91 21.36 11.02 0.30
CA GLY A 91 21.21 9.62 -0.11
C GLY A 91 22.03 8.64 0.72
N GLY A 92 22.41 9.00 1.95
CA GLY A 92 23.23 8.18 2.85
C GLY A 92 24.66 7.97 2.38
N ALA A 93 25.11 8.65 1.32
CA ALA A 93 26.43 8.44 0.70
C ALA A 93 27.54 9.26 1.38
N THR A 94 27.21 10.27 2.18
CA THR A 94 28.17 11.17 2.83
C THR A 94 28.68 10.65 4.18
N ILE A 95 28.02 9.65 4.78
CA ILE A 95 28.52 8.95 5.98
C ILE A 95 29.54 7.89 5.50
N THR A 96 30.77 8.32 5.30
CA THR A 96 31.93 7.44 5.16
C THR A 96 32.77 7.58 6.43
N PHE A 97 32.97 6.47 7.15
CA PHE A 97 33.79 6.36 8.35
C PHE A 97 35.28 6.39 8.01
#